data_AF-A0A7C4W7P7-F1
#
_entry.id   AF-A0A7C4W7P7-F1
#
_cell.length_a   1.000
_cell.length_b   1.000
_cell.length_c   1.000
_cell.angle_alpha   90.00
_cell.angle_beta   90.00
_cell.angle_gamma   90.00
#
_symmetry.space_group_name_H-M   'P 1'
#
loop_
_entity.id
_entity.type
_entity.pdbx_description
1 polymer ?
#
loop_
_entity_poly.entity_id
_entity_poly.type
_entity_poly.pdbx_seq_one_letter_code
_entity_poly.pdbx_strand_id
1 'polypeptide(L)'
;PSEGEAQSAYMVQKGDAWATASQDYDSLLFGSPRLLRNLTISGKRKLPRKDVYVEVKPEIIHLVKLLTQLNITRDQLIEIGILMGTDYNPDGIEGIGPKTALKLIKQFPNFSKILEYLGDKAIFPIDPFKIKDLFLNPQVTTDYILTWKKPNKDKVIQILCEEYDFSIERVEKALDKVLKIYEERSKQTTLKRWFN
;
A
#
# COMPACT_ATOMS: atom_id res chain seq x y z
N PRO A 1 4.06 17.41 -3.92
CA PRO A 1 3.48 16.06 -3.71
C PRO A 1 3.33 15.77 -2.21
N SER A 2 2.25 15.09 -1.82
CA SER A 2 1.93 14.78 -0.42
C SER A 2 2.35 13.35 -0.06
N GLU A 3 1.44 12.38 -0.17
CA GLU A 3 1.64 11.02 0.34
C GLU A 3 2.27 10.04 -0.64
N GLY A 4 3.13 9.17 -0.12
CA GLY A 4 3.75 8.09 -0.89
C GLY A 4 2.74 7.05 -1.39
N GLU A 5 1.71 6.71 -0.60
CA GLU A 5 0.61 5.81 -0.98
C GLU A 5 -0.17 6.35 -2.18
N ALA A 6 -0.49 7.65 -2.15
CA ALA A 6 -1.18 8.35 -3.23
C ALA A 6 -0.34 8.40 -4.52
N GLN A 7 0.95 8.77 -4.40
CA GLN A 7 1.87 8.78 -5.55
C GLN A 7 2.03 7.38 -6.15
N SER A 8 2.15 6.36 -5.30
CA SER A 8 2.28 4.97 -5.75
C SER A 8 1.01 4.49 -6.46
N ALA A 9 -0.17 4.81 -5.92
CA ALA A 9 -1.45 4.51 -6.56
C ALA A 9 -1.56 5.19 -7.93
N TYR A 10 -1.18 6.47 -8.03
CA TYR A 10 -1.15 7.21 -9.29
C TYR A 10 -0.24 6.55 -10.34
N MET A 11 0.97 6.16 -9.97
CA MET A 11 1.91 5.49 -10.88
C MET A 11 1.34 4.17 -11.43
N VAL A 12 0.60 3.42 -10.62
CA VAL A 12 -0.05 2.16 -11.06
C VAL A 12 -1.27 2.44 -11.92
N GLN A 13 -2.06 3.47 -11.62
CA GLN A 13 -3.18 3.91 -12.47
C GLN A 13 -2.71 4.31 -13.87
N LYS A 14 -1.59 5.03 -13.94
CA LYS A 14 -0.97 5.45 -15.21
C LYS A 14 -0.32 4.29 -15.98
N GLY A 15 -0.06 3.17 -15.32
CA GLY A 15 0.58 2.00 -15.91
C GLY A 15 2.11 2.02 -15.85
N ASP A 16 2.70 2.98 -15.14
CA ASP A 16 4.17 3.08 -14.96
C ASP A 16 4.69 2.03 -13.96
N ALA A 17 3.81 1.46 -13.14
CA ALA A 17 4.08 0.33 -12.25
C ALA A 17 2.93 -0.70 -12.29
N TRP A 18 3.22 -1.95 -11.92
CA TRP A 18 2.23 -3.04 -12.01
C TRP A 18 1.22 -3.06 -10.85
N ALA A 19 1.69 -2.81 -9.63
CA ALA A 19 0.91 -2.78 -8.39
C ALA A 19 1.59 -1.89 -7.34
N THR A 20 0.81 -1.39 -6.38
CA THR A 20 1.34 -0.80 -5.14
C THR A 20 1.74 -1.93 -4.20
N ALA A 21 2.72 -1.70 -3.33
CA ALA A 21 3.14 -2.66 -2.31
C ALA A 21 3.09 -2.00 -0.94
N SER A 22 2.12 -2.38 -0.10
CA SER A 22 1.92 -1.83 1.24
C SER A 22 1.27 -2.85 2.17
N GLN A 23 1.42 -2.65 3.48
CA GLN A 23 0.65 -3.37 4.49
C GLN A 23 -0.68 -2.67 4.84
N ASP A 24 -0.84 -1.43 4.41
CA ASP A 24 -2.07 -0.67 4.60
C ASP A 24 -2.94 -0.77 3.34
N TYR A 25 -4.17 -0.28 3.43
CA TYR A 25 -5.15 -0.37 2.34
C TYR A 25 -5.35 0.98 1.63
N ASP A 26 -4.63 2.02 2.05
CA ASP A 26 -4.86 3.40 1.62
C ASP A 26 -4.63 3.60 0.13
N SER A 27 -3.67 2.88 -0.45
CA SER A 27 -3.46 2.90 -1.89
C SER A 27 -4.68 2.43 -2.68
N LEU A 28 -5.54 1.56 -2.13
CA LEU A 28 -6.83 1.23 -2.74
C LEU A 28 -7.83 2.38 -2.64
N LEU A 29 -7.81 3.14 -1.53
CA LEU A 29 -8.61 4.36 -1.35
C LEU A 29 -8.18 5.45 -2.34
N PHE A 30 -6.86 5.60 -2.57
CA PHE A 30 -6.27 6.42 -3.64
C PHE A 30 -6.46 5.83 -5.05
N GLY A 31 -7.07 4.65 -5.15
CA GLY A 31 -7.54 4.08 -6.41
C GLY A 31 -6.53 3.23 -7.14
N SER A 32 -5.49 2.73 -6.47
CA SER A 32 -4.56 1.76 -7.03
C SER A 32 -5.33 0.55 -7.57
N PRO A 33 -5.16 0.20 -8.86
CA PRO A 33 -5.82 -0.96 -9.45
C PRO A 33 -5.44 -2.30 -8.78
N ARG A 34 -4.22 -2.38 -8.22
CA ARG A 34 -3.65 -3.60 -7.62
C ARG A 34 -2.80 -3.23 -6.41
N LEU A 35 -3.12 -3.82 -5.27
CA LEU A 35 -2.31 -3.77 -4.05
C LEU A 35 -1.70 -5.14 -3.77
N LEU A 36 -0.39 -5.19 -3.58
CA LEU A 36 0.39 -6.34 -3.17
C LEU A 36 0.74 -6.22 -1.69
N ARG A 37 0.16 -7.08 -0.85
CA ARG A 37 0.45 -7.15 0.58
C ARG A 37 1.51 -8.22 0.85
N ASN A 38 2.09 -8.16 2.05
CA ASN A 38 3.03 -9.16 2.55
C ASN A 38 4.35 -9.31 1.77
N LEU A 39 4.64 -8.46 0.78
CA LEU A 39 5.86 -8.58 -0.03
C LEU A 39 7.13 -8.49 0.84
N THR A 40 7.19 -7.50 1.74
CA THR A 40 8.35 -7.20 2.60
C THR A 40 8.51 -8.14 3.80
N ILE A 41 7.46 -8.88 4.17
CA ILE A 41 7.42 -9.75 5.35
C ILE A 41 7.19 -11.23 4.99
N SER A 42 7.27 -11.56 3.70
CA SER A 42 7.06 -12.92 3.21
C SER A 42 8.11 -13.89 3.76
N GLY A 43 7.66 -15.11 4.12
CA GLY A 43 8.51 -16.14 4.71
C GLY A 43 7.92 -16.79 5.96
N LYS A 44 8.73 -17.62 6.64
CA LYS A 44 8.33 -18.28 7.89
C LYS A 44 8.68 -17.39 9.08
N ARG A 45 7.66 -16.93 9.81
CA ARG A 45 7.82 -16.18 11.06
C ARG A 45 7.51 -17.08 12.25
N LYS A 46 8.45 -17.20 13.19
CA LYS A 46 8.19 -17.84 14.49
C LYS A 46 7.35 -16.90 15.36
N LEU A 47 6.28 -17.40 15.95
CA LEU A 47 5.48 -16.62 16.88
C LEU A 47 6.26 -16.39 18.19
N PRO A 48 6.28 -15.16 18.74
CA PRO A 48 6.90 -14.92 20.04
C PRO A 48 6.29 -15.86 21.09
N ARG A 49 7.16 -16.55 21.84
CA ARG A 49 6.77 -17.43 22.95
C ARG A 49 5.92 -18.65 22.55
N LYS A 50 5.88 -19.03 21.27
CA LYS A 50 5.24 -20.27 20.79
C LYS A 50 6.13 -20.99 19.77
N ASP A 51 6.19 -22.32 19.83
CA ASP A 51 6.87 -23.13 18.80
C ASP A 51 5.98 -23.36 17.57
N VAL A 52 5.39 -22.28 17.08
CA VAL A 52 4.54 -22.27 15.89
C VAL A 52 5.14 -21.31 14.88
N TYR A 53 5.28 -21.77 13.64
CA TYR A 53 5.71 -20.98 12.50
C TYR A 53 4.51 -20.63 11.65
N VAL A 54 4.33 -19.35 11.35
CA VAL A 54 3.33 -18.87 10.41
C VAL A 54 4.02 -18.59 9.09
N GLU A 55 3.52 -19.19 8.02
CA GLU A 55 3.95 -18.86 6.66
C GLU A 55 3.15 -17.67 6.16
N VAL A 56 3.83 -16.55 5.90
CA VAL A 56 3.22 -15.35 5.32
C VAL A 56 3.51 -15.35 3.82
N LYS A 57 2.45 -15.40 3.01
CA LYS A 57 2.55 -15.39 1.55
C LYS A 57 2.16 -14.01 1.01
N PRO A 58 2.77 -13.56 -0.11
CA PRO A 58 2.30 -12.38 -0.83
C PRO A 58 0.82 -12.53 -1.22
N GLU A 59 0.07 -11.46 -1.06
CA GLU A 59 -1.37 -11.41 -1.37
C GLU A 59 -1.66 -10.27 -2.33
N ILE A 60 -2.59 -10.48 -3.26
CA ILE A 60 -2.93 -9.48 -4.28
C ILE A 60 -4.41 -9.12 -4.16
N ILE A 61 -4.67 -7.83 -4.01
CA ILE A 61 -6.02 -7.28 -3.97
C ILE A 61 -6.23 -6.47 -5.25
N HIS A 62 -7.27 -6.82 -6.00
CA HIS A 62 -7.68 -6.10 -7.19
C HIS A 62 -8.84 -5.17 -6.82
N LEU A 63 -8.65 -3.86 -7.00
CA LEU A 63 -9.65 -2.86 -6.63
C LEU A 63 -11.00 -3.13 -7.32
N VAL A 64 -11.01 -3.37 -8.64
CA VAL A 64 -12.24 -3.63 -9.39
C VAL A 64 -12.97 -4.87 -8.86
N LYS A 65 -12.25 -5.97 -8.59
CA LYS A 65 -12.87 -7.20 -8.06
C LYS A 65 -13.45 -6.95 -6.67
N LEU A 66 -12.72 -6.24 -5.80
CA LEU A 66 -13.17 -5.86 -4.47
C LEU A 66 -14.47 -5.05 -4.53
N LEU A 67 -14.49 -3.99 -5.33
CA LEU A 67 -15.66 -3.11 -5.49
C LEU A 67 -16.87 -3.88 -6.04
N THR A 68 -16.67 -4.74 -7.05
CA THR A 68 -17.73 -5.57 -7.61
C THR A 68 -18.27 -6.58 -6.60
N GLN A 69 -17.40 -7.28 -5.86
CA GLN A 69 -17.82 -8.27 -4.86
C GLN A 69 -18.59 -7.62 -3.70
N LEU A 70 -18.19 -6.42 -3.29
CA LEU A 70 -18.87 -5.68 -2.23
C LEU A 70 -20.09 -4.91 -2.74
N ASN A 71 -20.25 -4.77 -4.07
CA ASN A 71 -21.27 -3.96 -4.72
C ASN A 71 -21.28 -2.51 -4.19
N ILE A 72 -20.10 -1.88 -4.22
CA ILE A 72 -19.88 -0.49 -3.81
C ILE A 72 -19.01 0.23 -4.82
N THR A 73 -19.05 1.56 -4.80
CA THR A 73 -18.15 2.43 -5.57
C THR A 73 -16.85 2.72 -4.81
N ARG A 74 -15.86 3.31 -5.49
CA ARG A 74 -14.63 3.78 -4.83
C ARG A 74 -14.93 4.89 -3.82
N ASP A 75 -15.81 5.81 -4.14
CA ASP A 75 -16.32 6.82 -3.20
C ASP A 75 -16.83 6.20 -1.90
N GLN A 76 -17.66 5.17 -2.02
CA GLN A 76 -18.18 4.43 -0.88
C GLN A 76 -17.09 3.68 -0.12
N LEU A 77 -16.08 3.15 -0.81
CA LEU A 77 -14.92 2.53 -0.16
C LEU A 77 -14.11 3.56 0.66
N ILE A 78 -13.95 4.79 0.15
CA ILE A 78 -13.32 5.90 0.88
C ILE A 78 -14.16 6.27 2.10
N GLU A 79 -15.48 6.38 1.94
CA GLU A 79 -16.41 6.64 3.05
C GLU A 79 -16.31 5.55 4.13
N ILE A 80 -16.17 4.27 3.76
CA ILE A 80 -15.89 3.18 4.72
C ILE A 80 -14.59 3.45 5.49
N GLY A 81 -13.51 3.82 4.79
CA GLY A 81 -12.23 4.18 5.43
C GLY A 81 -12.40 5.32 6.43
N ILE A 82 -13.08 6.40 6.03
CA ILE A 82 -13.34 7.55 6.92
C ILE A 82 -14.17 7.14 8.15
N LEU A 83 -15.20 6.31 8.00
CA LEU A 83 -15.99 5.86 9.15
C LEU A 83 -15.17 5.00 10.13
N MET A 84 -14.22 4.20 9.63
CA MET A 84 -13.35 3.34 10.43
C MET A 84 -12.15 4.06 11.03
N GLY A 85 -11.72 5.15 10.41
CA GLY A 85 -10.49 5.87 10.71
C GLY A 85 -9.46 5.72 9.60
N THR A 86 -8.83 6.85 9.27
CA THR A 86 -7.70 6.98 8.34
C THR A 86 -6.60 7.80 9.02
N ASP A 87 -5.44 7.97 8.39
CA ASP A 87 -4.40 8.85 8.91
C ASP A 87 -4.88 10.32 9.12
N TYR A 88 -5.95 10.74 8.44
CA TYR A 88 -6.57 12.06 8.61
C TYR A 88 -7.61 12.15 9.73
N ASN A 89 -8.08 10.99 10.22
CA ASN A 89 -9.04 10.89 11.31
C ASN A 89 -8.80 9.57 12.08
N PRO A 90 -7.68 9.46 12.81
CA PRO A 90 -7.15 8.17 13.30
C PRO A 90 -8.10 7.41 14.22
N ASP A 91 -8.93 8.13 14.98
CA ASP A 91 -9.89 7.53 15.90
C ASP A 91 -11.13 6.96 15.19
N GLY A 92 -11.36 7.34 13.93
CA GLY A 92 -12.58 6.99 13.21
C GLY A 92 -13.84 7.41 13.97
N ILE A 93 -14.90 6.61 13.86
CA ILE A 93 -16.07 6.71 14.73
C ILE A 93 -16.12 5.51 15.65
N GLU A 94 -16.21 5.77 16.95
CA GLU A 94 -16.23 4.73 17.97
C GLU A 94 -17.33 3.68 17.72
N GLY A 95 -16.95 2.41 17.73
CA GLY A 95 -17.85 1.28 17.50
C GLY A 95 -18.17 0.98 16.04
N ILE A 96 -17.60 1.73 15.08
CA ILE A 96 -17.75 1.46 13.64
C ILE A 96 -16.53 0.71 13.10
N GLY A 97 -16.65 -0.61 13.00
CA GLY A 97 -15.70 -1.46 12.29
C GLY A 97 -16.08 -1.72 10.82
N PRO A 98 -15.28 -2.52 10.08
CA PRO A 98 -15.45 -2.75 8.63
C PRO A 98 -16.84 -3.23 8.22
N LYS A 99 -17.40 -4.18 8.98
CA LYS A 99 -18.73 -4.74 8.69
C LYS A 99 -19.84 -3.72 8.92
N THR A 100 -19.73 -2.92 9.98
CA THR A 100 -20.69 -1.89 10.34
C THR A 100 -20.66 -0.75 9.33
N ALA A 101 -19.46 -0.29 8.96
CA ALA A 101 -19.27 0.74 7.95
C ALA A 101 -19.89 0.33 6.60
N LEU A 102 -19.58 -0.88 6.12
CA LEU A 102 -20.17 -1.41 4.89
C LEU A 102 -21.71 -1.50 4.96
N LYS A 103 -22.26 -1.90 6.12
CA LYS A 103 -23.70 -1.95 6.33
C LYS A 103 -24.34 -0.56 6.21
N LEU A 104 -23.75 0.45 6.86
CA LEU A 104 -24.24 1.83 6.80
C LEU A 104 -24.25 2.35 5.35
N ILE A 105 -23.16 2.11 4.62
CA ILE A 105 -23.02 2.52 3.22
C ILE A 105 -24.07 1.90 2.30
N LYS A 106 -24.49 0.65 2.58
CA LYS A 106 -25.55 -0.02 1.83
C LYS A 106 -26.96 0.40 2.26
N GLN A 107 -27.12 0.87 3.49
CA GLN A 107 -28.42 1.20 4.07
C GLN A 107 -28.87 2.62 3.74
N PHE A 108 -27.94 3.56 3.63
CA PHE A 108 -28.23 4.97 3.42
C PHE A 108 -27.90 5.41 1.98
N PRO A 109 -28.65 6.38 1.43
CA PRO A 109 -28.50 6.79 0.03
C PRO A 109 -27.21 7.57 -0.25
N ASN A 110 -26.62 8.22 0.76
CA ASN A 110 -25.39 8.99 0.62
C ASN A 110 -24.71 9.20 1.99
N PHE A 111 -23.46 9.68 1.95
CA PHE A 111 -22.63 9.89 3.13
C PHE A 111 -23.23 10.89 4.11
N SER A 112 -23.81 12.01 3.64
CA SER A 112 -24.47 13.00 4.51
C SER A 112 -25.57 12.36 5.38
N LYS A 113 -26.38 11.46 4.81
CA LYS A 113 -27.42 10.74 5.56
C LYS A 113 -26.86 9.75 6.59
N ILE A 114 -25.68 9.19 6.35
CA ILE A 114 -24.98 8.37 7.35
C ILE A 114 -24.55 9.25 8.52
N LEU A 115 -23.93 10.40 8.24
CA LEU A 115 -23.47 11.34 9.27
C LEU A 115 -24.65 11.89 10.09
N GLU A 116 -25.75 12.27 9.44
CA GLU A 116 -27.00 12.68 10.12
C GLU A 116 -27.54 11.58 11.05
N TYR A 117 -27.55 10.32 10.59
CA TYR A 117 -28.00 9.20 11.41
C TYR A 117 -27.10 8.95 12.62
N LEU A 118 -25.79 9.14 12.47
CA LEU A 118 -24.82 8.97 13.56
C LEU A 118 -24.85 10.12 14.57
N GLY A 119 -25.33 11.30 14.17
CA GLY A 119 -25.52 12.46 15.03
C GLY A 119 -24.25 12.79 15.82
N ASP A 120 -24.37 12.88 17.13
CA ASP A 120 -23.27 13.26 18.04
C ASP A 120 -22.08 12.28 18.04
N LYS A 121 -22.22 11.09 17.46
CA LYS A 121 -21.09 10.15 17.31
C LYS A 121 -20.17 10.50 16.15
N ALA A 122 -20.64 11.29 15.18
CA ALA A 122 -19.90 11.66 13.98
C ALA A 122 -18.92 12.83 14.26
N ILE A 123 -18.03 12.64 15.23
CA ILE A 123 -17.02 13.62 15.60
C ILE A 123 -15.77 13.37 14.76
N PHE A 124 -15.38 14.35 13.95
CA PHE A 124 -14.16 14.29 13.15
C PHE A 124 -13.26 15.47 13.47
N PRO A 125 -11.92 15.28 13.53
CA PRO A 125 -10.97 16.37 13.70
C PRO A 125 -10.92 17.30 12.47
N ILE A 126 -11.23 16.74 11.31
CA ILE A 126 -11.26 17.42 10.01
C ILE A 126 -12.60 17.09 9.36
N ASP A 127 -13.18 18.04 8.63
CA ASP A 127 -14.39 17.82 7.84
C ASP A 127 -14.26 16.54 6.98
N PRO A 128 -15.12 15.52 7.17
CA PRO A 128 -14.99 14.24 6.49
C PRO A 128 -15.15 14.35 4.97
N PHE A 129 -15.81 15.40 4.45
CA PHE A 129 -15.85 15.65 3.01
C PHE A 129 -14.52 16.13 2.45
N LYS A 130 -13.73 16.87 3.23
CA LYS A 130 -12.35 17.24 2.86
C LYS A 130 -11.44 16.03 2.86
N ILE A 131 -11.57 15.15 3.86
CA ILE A 131 -10.83 13.88 3.89
C ILE A 131 -11.16 13.06 2.64
N LYS A 132 -12.45 12.94 2.30
CA LYS A 132 -12.89 12.25 1.08
C LYS A 132 -12.25 12.85 -0.18
N ASP A 133 -12.21 14.18 -0.27
CA ASP A 133 -11.59 14.88 -1.40
C ASP A 133 -10.07 14.61 -1.50
N LEU A 134 -9.36 14.53 -0.37
CA LEU A 134 -7.93 14.17 -0.38
C LEU A 134 -7.67 12.80 -1.02
N PHE A 135 -8.55 11.82 -0.78
CA PHE A 135 -8.44 10.50 -1.42
C PHE A 135 -8.86 10.51 -2.89
N LEU A 136 -9.88 11.29 -3.26
CA LEU A 136 -10.35 11.38 -4.63
C LEU A 136 -9.38 12.15 -5.54
N ASN A 137 -8.84 13.25 -5.02
CA ASN A 137 -8.01 14.22 -5.74
C ASN A 137 -6.67 14.46 -5.00
N PRO A 138 -5.83 13.44 -4.80
CA PRO A 138 -4.59 13.59 -4.07
C PRO A 138 -3.56 14.44 -4.84
N GLN A 139 -2.71 15.15 -4.09
CA GLN A 139 -1.58 15.88 -4.67
C GLN A 139 -0.44 14.94 -5.06
N VAL A 140 -0.41 14.57 -6.33
CA VAL A 140 0.61 13.71 -6.95
C VAL A 140 1.46 14.51 -7.95
N THR A 141 2.65 13.99 -8.28
CA THR A 141 3.53 14.55 -9.30
C THR A 141 3.59 13.66 -10.52
N THR A 142 3.70 14.26 -11.70
CA THR A 142 4.02 13.58 -12.96
C THR A 142 5.50 13.63 -13.29
N ASP A 143 6.27 14.43 -12.54
CA ASP A 143 7.70 14.64 -12.75
C ASP A 143 8.51 13.55 -12.05
N TYR A 144 8.60 12.39 -12.70
CA TYR A 144 9.44 11.28 -12.29
C TYR A 144 9.85 10.43 -13.50
N ILE A 145 11.00 9.77 -13.39
CA ILE A 145 11.46 8.79 -14.37
C ILE A 145 11.93 7.54 -13.64
N LEU A 146 11.34 6.39 -13.98
CA LEU A 146 11.73 5.11 -13.42
C LEU A 146 12.94 4.55 -14.15
N THR A 147 14.12 4.72 -13.54
CA THR A 147 15.37 4.12 -14.03
C THR A 147 16.07 3.35 -12.93
N TRP A 148 16.44 2.11 -13.20
CA TRP A 148 17.29 1.31 -12.33
C TRP A 148 18.74 1.53 -12.73
N LYS A 149 19.53 2.15 -11.85
CA LYS A 149 20.96 2.38 -12.04
C LYS A 149 21.79 1.27 -11.38
N LYS A 150 23.01 1.07 -11.86
CA LYS A 150 23.95 0.13 -11.24
C LYS A 150 24.23 0.58 -9.80
N PRO A 151 24.07 -0.30 -8.79
CA PRO A 151 24.41 0.01 -7.41
C PRO A 151 25.87 0.45 -7.26
N ASN A 152 26.13 1.46 -6.43
CA ASN A 152 27.49 1.87 -6.06
C ASN A 152 27.94 1.07 -4.84
N LYS A 153 28.84 0.11 -5.04
CA LYS A 153 29.28 -0.83 -3.99
C LYS A 153 29.93 -0.10 -2.82
N ASP A 154 30.88 0.79 -3.10
CA ASP A 154 31.65 1.51 -2.09
C ASP A 154 30.73 2.36 -1.20
N LYS A 155 29.78 3.10 -1.78
CA LYS A 155 28.82 3.90 -1.01
C LYS A 155 27.88 3.05 -0.15
N VAL A 156 27.48 1.86 -0.61
CA VAL A 156 26.64 0.97 0.21
C VAL A 156 27.43 0.39 1.38
N ILE A 157 28.70 0.02 1.15
CA ILE A 157 29.58 -0.46 2.22
C ILE A 157 29.83 0.65 3.25
N GLN A 158 30.13 1.87 2.79
CA GLN A 158 30.30 3.03 3.67
C GLN A 158 29.07 3.22 4.58
N ILE A 159 27.88 3.34 4.00
CA ILE A 159 26.66 3.54 4.80
C ILE A 159 26.44 2.35 5.73
N LEU A 160 26.33 1.12 5.21
CA LEU A 160 25.90 -0.01 6.03
C LEU A 160 26.97 -0.47 7.04
N CYS A 161 28.24 -0.48 6.66
CA CYS A 161 29.31 -1.07 7.47
C CYS A 161 30.03 -0.03 8.33
N GLU A 162 30.27 1.19 7.82
CA GLU A 162 30.99 2.23 8.57
C GLU A 162 30.04 3.07 9.43
N GLU A 163 28.82 3.38 8.97
CA GLU A 163 27.88 4.20 9.74
C GLU A 163 26.90 3.38 10.60
N TYR A 164 26.52 2.17 10.15
CA TYR A 164 25.52 1.32 10.82
C TYR A 164 26.08 -0.03 11.32
N ASP A 165 27.40 -0.24 11.28
CA ASP A 165 28.10 -1.41 11.84
C ASP A 165 27.60 -2.78 11.34
N PHE A 166 27.08 -2.86 10.10
CA PHE A 166 26.74 -4.14 9.49
C PHE A 166 28.01 -4.95 9.16
N SER A 167 27.89 -6.28 9.20
CA SER A 167 28.97 -7.19 8.80
C SER A 167 29.33 -7.00 7.33
N ILE A 168 30.56 -6.54 7.08
CA ILE A 168 31.10 -6.31 5.73
C ILE A 168 30.97 -7.55 4.84
N GLU A 169 31.34 -8.72 5.35
CA GLU A 169 31.26 -9.99 4.61
C GLU A 169 29.82 -10.30 4.17
N ARG A 170 28.82 -10.04 5.04
CA ARG A 170 27.41 -10.28 4.71
C ARG A 170 26.90 -9.26 3.69
N VAL A 171 27.29 -8.00 3.82
CA VAL A 171 26.90 -6.91 2.91
C VAL A 171 27.51 -7.13 1.53
N GLU A 172 28.81 -7.44 1.43
CA GLU A 172 29.48 -7.72 0.17
C GLU A 172 28.85 -8.91 -0.56
N LYS A 173 28.62 -10.02 0.14
CA LYS A 173 27.98 -11.21 -0.44
C LYS A 173 26.57 -10.93 -0.95
N ALA A 174 25.82 -10.04 -0.29
CA ALA A 174 24.50 -9.61 -0.76
C ALA A 174 24.60 -8.69 -1.98
N LEU A 175 25.53 -7.73 -1.98
CA LEU A 175 25.76 -6.81 -3.08
C LEU A 175 26.21 -7.51 -4.35
N ASP A 176 27.11 -8.49 -4.24
CA ASP A 176 27.58 -9.25 -5.40
C ASP A 176 26.42 -10.02 -6.08
N LYS A 177 25.48 -10.55 -5.30
CA LYS A 177 24.25 -11.15 -5.83
C LYS A 177 23.38 -10.12 -6.55
N VAL A 178 23.17 -8.95 -5.96
CA VAL A 178 22.37 -7.87 -6.56
C VAL A 178 23.00 -7.38 -7.87
N LEU A 179 24.32 -7.19 -7.90
CA LEU A 179 25.07 -6.77 -9.08
C LEU A 179 25.00 -7.80 -10.20
N LYS A 180 25.14 -9.09 -9.86
CA LYS A 180 24.97 -10.18 -10.83
C LYS A 180 23.55 -10.18 -11.43
N ILE A 181 22.51 -10.05 -10.61
CA ILE A 181 21.13 -9.95 -11.09
C ILE A 181 20.92 -8.72 -11.97
N TYR A 182 21.53 -7.58 -11.62
CA TYR A 182 21.46 -6.35 -12.42
C TYR A 182 22.08 -6.58 -13.81
N GLU A 183 23.26 -7.19 -13.88
CA GLU A 183 23.93 -7.52 -15.15
C GLU A 183 23.13 -8.52 -15.98
N GLU A 184 22.55 -9.55 -15.36
CA GLU A 184 21.67 -10.52 -16.01
C GLU A 184 20.38 -9.88 -16.54
N ARG A 185 19.78 -8.95 -15.78
CA ARG A 185 18.58 -8.21 -16.21
C ARG A 185 18.86 -7.19 -17.31
N SER A 186 20.08 -6.64 -17.36
CA SER A 186 20.50 -5.74 -18.43
C SER A 186 20.71 -6.45 -19.78
N LYS A 187 20.84 -7.79 -19.75
CA LYS A 187 20.93 -8.65 -20.94
C LYS A 187 19.53 -9.16 -21.32
N GLN A 188 19.26 -9.22 -22.61
CA GLN A 188 17.97 -9.49 -23.27
C GLN A 188 17.06 -10.50 -22.53
N THR A 189 15.82 -10.09 -22.22
CA THR A 189 14.81 -10.95 -21.59
C THR A 189 14.20 -11.92 -22.60
N THR A 190 14.36 -13.22 -22.39
CA THR A 190 13.68 -14.28 -23.17
C THR A 190 12.32 -14.64 -22.56
N LEU A 191 11.34 -15.03 -23.40
CA LEU A 191 9.99 -15.42 -22.96
C LEU A 191 9.98 -16.53 -21.89
N LYS A 192 10.96 -17.44 -21.92
CA LYS A 192 11.09 -18.55 -20.96
C LYS A 192 11.12 -18.09 -19.50
N ARG A 193 11.55 -16.86 -19.25
CA ARG A 193 11.62 -16.28 -17.90
C ARG A 193 10.26 -16.09 -17.23
N TRP A 194 9.15 -16.06 -17.99
CA TRP A 194 7.81 -15.74 -17.49
C TRP A 194 6.88 -16.94 -17.30
N PHE A 195 7.26 -18.12 -17.80
CA PHE A 195 6.38 -19.30 -17.87
C PHE A 195 6.96 -20.55 -17.21
N ASN A 196 7.87 -20.39 -16.23
CA ASN A 196 8.37 -21.51 -15.42
C ASN A 196 7.37 -21.95 -14.36
#